data_AF-A0A6M7U5T2-F1
#
_entry.id   AF-A0A6M7U5T2-F1
#
_cell.length_a   1.000
_cell.length_b   1.000
_cell.length_c   1.000
_cell.angle_alpha   90.00
_cell.angle_beta   90.00
_cell.angle_gamma   90.00
#
_symmetry.space_group_name_H-M   'P 1'
#
loop_
_entity.id
_entity.type
_entity.pdbx_description
1 polymer ?
#
loop_
_entity_poly.entity_id
_entity_poly.type
_entity_poly.pdbx_seq_one_letter_code
_entity_poly.pdbx_strand_id
1 'polypeptide(L)'
;MKTMRATEAEQPELFAEVRREMPAIHRAAAKMAKQLRGLSGVSQKQAIAEVTTCWIMALYPNDLKLALSLSDAIRDQVDINLQECWRTRDLQKQH
;
A
#
# COMPACT_ATOMS: atom_id res chain seq x y z
N MET A 1 -19.53 1.34 -3.70
CA MET A 1 -19.47 1.02 -2.26
C MET A 1 -18.59 2.07 -1.61
N LYS A 2 -18.98 2.70 -0.49
CA LYS A 2 -18.10 3.66 0.20
C LYS A 2 -16.95 2.85 0.80
N THR A 3 -15.70 3.11 0.43
CA THR A 3 -14.58 2.43 1.07
C THR A 3 -14.63 2.75 2.56
N MET A 4 -14.60 1.72 3.41
CA MET A 4 -14.47 1.87 4.85
C MET A 4 -13.04 2.32 5.15
N ARG A 5 -12.74 3.59 4.85
CA ARG A 5 -11.48 4.21 5.24
C ARG A 5 -11.63 4.62 6.69
N ALA A 6 -11.03 3.87 7.59
CA ALA A 6 -10.85 4.33 8.95
C ALA A 6 -10.04 5.63 8.91
N THR A 7 -10.55 6.67 9.54
CA THR A 7 -9.83 7.92 9.75
C THR A 7 -8.98 7.83 11.01
N GLU A 8 -7.95 8.67 11.11
CA GLU A 8 -7.15 8.76 12.34
C GLU A 8 -8.00 9.11 13.57
N ALA A 9 -9.08 9.89 13.37
CA ALA A 9 -10.03 10.19 14.43
C ALA A 9 -10.83 8.96 14.90
N GLU A 10 -11.10 8.01 14.00
CA GLU A 10 -11.85 6.79 14.30
C GLU A 10 -10.97 5.68 14.88
N GLN A 11 -9.69 5.61 14.50
CA GLN A 11 -8.76 4.55 14.92
C GLN A 11 -7.36 5.08 15.28
N PRO A 12 -7.24 5.99 16.26
CA PRO A 12 -6.00 6.71 16.53
C PRO A 12 -4.82 5.79 16.90
N GLU A 13 -5.10 4.68 17.59
CA GLU A 13 -4.07 3.72 18.02
C GLU A 13 -3.40 3.01 16.83
N LEU A 14 -4.19 2.58 15.83
CA LEU A 14 -3.66 1.94 14.62
C LEU A 14 -2.83 2.91 13.80
N PHE A 15 -3.27 4.16 13.68
CA PHE A 15 -2.52 5.20 12.98
C PHE A 15 -1.21 5.53 13.71
N ALA A 16 -1.22 5.57 15.04
CA ALA A 16 -0.02 5.79 15.85
C ALA A 16 1.00 4.64 15.69
N GLU A 17 0.53 3.40 15.66
CA GLU A 17 1.37 2.22 15.41
C GLU A 17 2.01 2.27 14.02
N VAL A 18 1.20 2.48 12.98
CA VAL A 18 1.69 2.58 11.60
C VAL A 18 2.73 3.71 11.46
N ARG A 19 2.50 4.87 12.08
CA ARG A 19 3.46 5.99 12.10
C ARG A 19 4.77 5.63 12.77
N ARG A 20 4.70 4.98 13.93
CA ARG A 20 5.89 4.52 14.67
C ARG A 20 6.72 3.55 13.82
N GLU A 21 6.08 2.71 13.03
CA GLU A 21 6.72 1.68 12.22
C GLU A 21 7.10 2.13 10.80
N MET A 22 6.66 3.32 10.38
CA MET A 22 6.83 3.83 9.03
C MET A 22 8.28 3.74 8.49
N PRO A 23 9.34 4.05 9.28
CA PRO A 23 10.71 3.88 8.79
C PRO A 23 11.06 2.42 8.45
N ALA A 24 10.56 1.45 9.22
CA ALA A 24 10.77 0.04 8.95
C ALA A 24 9.96 -0.42 7.73
N ILE A 25 8.71 0.02 7.62
CA ILE A 25 7.82 -0.23 6.47
C ILE A 25 8.49 0.24 5.18
N HIS A 26 9.00 1.48 5.14
CA HIS A 26 9.69 2.02 3.98
C HIS A 26 10.93 1.20 3.59
N ARG A 27 11.74 0.77 4.56
CA ARG A 27 12.92 -0.08 4.28
C ARG A 27 12.52 -1.43 3.69
N ALA A 28 11.50 -2.07 4.24
CA ALA A 28 10.99 -3.34 3.74
C ALA A 28 10.45 -3.20 2.31
N ALA A 29 9.63 -2.19 2.05
CA ALA A 29 9.08 -1.88 0.73
C ALA A 29 10.20 -1.62 -0.29
N ALA A 30 11.21 -0.82 0.06
CA ALA A 30 12.35 -0.54 -0.82
C ALA A 30 13.16 -1.81 -1.15
N LYS A 31 13.35 -2.71 -0.17
CA LYS A 31 14.02 -3.99 -0.36
C LYS A 31 13.25 -4.88 -1.33
N MET A 32 11.93 -4.97 -1.20
CA MET A 32 11.08 -5.74 -2.11
C MET A 32 11.09 -5.15 -3.51
N ALA A 33 10.92 -3.83 -3.65
CA ALA A 33 10.99 -3.14 -4.93
C ALA A 33 12.35 -3.36 -5.64
N LYS A 34 13.45 -3.47 -4.89
CA LYS A 34 14.77 -3.79 -5.44
C LYS A 34 14.80 -5.16 -6.12
N GLN A 35 14.09 -6.16 -5.60
CA GLN A 35 14.06 -7.51 -6.20
C GLN A 35 13.36 -7.55 -7.56
N LEU A 36 12.53 -6.55 -7.86
CA LEU A 36 11.83 -6.46 -9.15
C LEU A 36 12.65 -5.70 -10.21
N ARG A 37 13.79 -5.11 -9.83
CA ARG A 37 14.68 -4.37 -10.76
C ARG A 37 15.32 -5.37 -11.73
N GLY A 38 14.97 -5.26 -13.01
CA GLY A 38 15.41 -6.17 -14.08
C GLY A 38 14.26 -6.74 -14.90
N LEU A 39 13.04 -6.72 -14.34
CA LEU A 39 11.82 -7.01 -15.09
C LEU A 39 11.40 -5.80 -15.93
N SER A 40 10.70 -6.06 -17.03
CA SER A 40 10.03 -5.00 -17.80
C SER A 40 8.97 -4.28 -16.95
N GLY A 41 8.58 -3.05 -17.30
CA GLY A 41 7.56 -2.31 -16.55
C GLY A 41 6.22 -3.07 -16.41
N VAL A 42 5.79 -3.77 -17.48
CA VAL A 42 4.58 -4.62 -17.46
C VAL A 42 4.77 -5.82 -16.54
N SER A 43 5.93 -6.46 -16.58
CA SER A 43 6.26 -7.60 -15.72
C SER A 43 6.39 -7.20 -14.25
N GLN A 44 6.91 -6.02 -13.94
CA GLN A 44 6.95 -5.48 -12.58
C GLN A 44 5.53 -5.26 -12.03
N LYS A 45 4.63 -4.69 -12.85
CA LYS A 45 3.22 -4.53 -12.49
C LYS A 45 2.56 -5.88 -12.18
N GLN A 46 2.78 -6.88 -13.04
CA GLN A 46 2.23 -8.22 -12.84
C GLN A 46 2.79 -8.88 -11.57
N ALA A 47 4.10 -8.78 -11.33
CA ALA A 47 4.73 -9.32 -10.13
C ALA A 47 4.16 -8.69 -8.84
N ILE A 48 3.90 -7.39 -8.82
CA ILE A 48 3.24 -6.72 -7.68
C ILE A 48 1.82 -7.25 -7.47
N ALA A 49 1.06 -7.45 -8.55
CA ALA A 49 -0.29 -8.02 -8.48
C ALA A 49 -0.27 -9.46 -7.92
N GLU A 50 0.69 -10.28 -8.33
CA GLU A 50 0.85 -11.65 -7.82
C GLU A 50 1.23 -11.68 -6.34
N VAL A 51 2.22 -10.90 -5.92
CA VAL A 51 2.61 -10.79 -4.51
C VAL A 51 1.42 -10.34 -3.65
N THR A 52 0.67 -9.35 -4.11
CA THR A 52 -0.52 -8.85 -3.42
C THR A 52 -1.60 -9.93 -3.32
N THR A 53 -1.84 -10.67 -4.40
CA THR A 53 -2.79 -11.78 -4.43
C THR A 53 -2.39 -12.89 -3.46
N CYS A 54 -1.13 -13.32 -3.45
CA CYS A 54 -0.63 -14.33 -2.52
C CYS A 54 -0.82 -13.91 -1.06
N TRP A 55 -0.55 -12.65 -0.74
CA TRP A 55 -0.73 -12.13 0.62
C TRP A 55 -2.21 -12.08 1.02
N ILE A 56 -3.09 -11.58 0.16
CA ILE A 56 -4.54 -11.54 0.41
C ILE A 56 -5.10 -12.94 0.61
N MET A 57 -4.70 -13.90 -0.24
CA MET A 57 -5.14 -15.29 -0.13
C MET A 57 -4.65 -15.98 1.14
N ALA A 58 -3.51 -15.55 1.70
CA ALA A 58 -3.05 -16.04 2.99
C ALA A 58 -3.91 -15.54 4.16
N LEU A 59 -4.49 -14.33 4.04
CA LEU A 59 -5.36 -13.74 5.06
C LEU A 59 -6.81 -14.23 4.96
N TYR A 60 -7.34 -14.32 3.74
CA TYR A 60 -8.72 -14.69 3.46
C TYR A 60 -8.79 -15.85 2.46
N PRO A 61 -8.29 -17.05 2.82
CA PRO A 61 -8.18 -18.17 1.88
C PRO A 61 -9.53 -18.69 1.37
N ASN A 62 -10.59 -18.49 2.17
CA ASN A 62 -11.92 -19.07 1.92
C ASN A 62 -13.02 -18.01 1.76
N ASP A 63 -12.68 -16.72 1.72
CA ASP A 63 -13.65 -15.63 1.58
C ASP A 63 -13.24 -14.68 0.45
N LEU A 64 -13.74 -14.99 -0.75
CA LEU A 64 -13.48 -14.19 -1.95
C LEU A 64 -13.98 -12.75 -1.80
N LYS A 65 -15.08 -12.52 -1.09
CA LYS A 65 -15.66 -11.19 -0.94
C LYS A 65 -14.74 -10.31 -0.07
N LEU A 66 -14.25 -10.83 1.04
CA LEU A 66 -13.29 -10.13 1.88
C LEU A 66 -11.93 -9.96 1.18
N ALA A 67 -11.46 -10.98 0.45
CA ALA A 67 -10.24 -10.89 -0.35
C ALA A 67 -10.30 -9.74 -1.37
N LEU A 68 -11.40 -9.64 -2.13
CA LEU A 68 -11.62 -8.55 -3.08
C LEU A 68 -11.73 -7.19 -2.38
N SER A 69 -12.43 -7.13 -1.24
CA SER A 69 -12.54 -5.89 -0.45
C SER A 69 -11.18 -5.40 0.05
N LEU A 70 -10.27 -6.30 0.44
CA LEU A 70 -8.93 -5.93 0.86
C LEU A 70 -8.08 -5.44 -0.33
N SER A 71 -8.22 -6.06 -1.50
CA SER A 71 -7.56 -5.59 -2.73
C SER A 71 -7.94 -4.15 -3.08
N ASP A 72 -9.24 -3.82 -3.00
CA ASP A 72 -9.74 -2.45 -3.21
C ASP A 72 -9.17 -1.47 -2.17
N ALA A 73 -9.10 -1.88 -0.90
CA ALA A 73 -8.51 -1.05 0.16
C ALA A 73 -7.02 -0.75 -0.06
N ILE A 74 -6.24 -1.73 -0.56
CA ILE A 74 -4.82 -1.53 -0.90
C ILE A 74 -4.68 -0.52 -2.05
N ARG A 75 -5.52 -0.63 -3.08
CA ARG A 75 -5.52 0.34 -4.19
C ARG A 75 -5.80 1.76 -3.69
N ASP A 76 -6.80 1.90 -2.83
CA ASP A 76 -7.11 3.19 -2.19
C ASP A 76 -5.92 3.76 -1.42
N GLN A 77 -5.17 2.92 -0.69
CA GLN A 77 -3.97 3.36 0.02
C GLN A 77 -2.83 3.76 -0.94
N VAL A 78 -2.69 3.08 -2.08
CA VAL A 78 -1.73 3.47 -3.13
C VAL A 78 -2.05 4.87 -3.65
N ASP A 79 -3.32 5.16 -3.92
CA ASP A 79 -3.76 6.48 -4.40
C ASP A 79 -3.46 7.58 -3.36
N ILE A 80 -3.68 7.31 -2.08
CA ILE A 80 -3.33 8.23 -0.97
C ILE A 80 -1.81 8.49 -0.96
N ASN A 81 -1.00 7.43 -0.96
CA ASN A 81 0.46 7.54 -0.92
C ASN A 81 0.99 8.33 -2.14
N LEU A 82 0.40 8.14 -3.32
CA LEU A 82 0.76 8.89 -4.51
C LEU A 82 0.47 10.38 -4.33
N GLN A 83 -0.73 10.74 -3.87
CA GLN A 83 -1.08 12.15 -3.62
C GLN A 83 -0.12 12.82 -2.62
N GLU A 84 0.27 12.11 -1.56
CA GLU A 84 1.23 12.61 -0.57
C GLU A 84 2.64 12.78 -1.14
N CYS A 85 3.11 11.83 -1.96
CA CYS A 85 4.39 11.93 -2.66
C CYS A 85 4.43 13.19 -3.55
N TRP A 86 3.36 13.44 -4.31
CA TRP A 86 3.27 14.61 -5.19
C TRP A 86 3.22 15.91 -4.39
N ARG A 87 2.41 15.97 -3.33
CA ARG A 87 2.34 17.12 -2.42
C ARG A 87 3.71 17.45 -1.84
N THR A 88 4.42 16.45 -1.32
CA THR A 88 5.75 16.63 -0.72
C THR A 88 6.77 17.14 -1.73
N ARG A 89 6.76 16.57 -2.93
CA ARG A 89 7.67 16.99 -4.01
C ARG A 89 7.41 18.43 -4.45
N ASP A 90 6.15 18.85 -4.48
CA ASP A 90 5.80 20.22 -4.89
C ASP A 90 6.18 21.24 -3.82
N LEU A 91 6.05 20.90 -2.52
CA LEU A 91 6.58 21.71 -1.42
C LEU A 91 8.11 21.86 -1.48
N GLN A 92 8.83 20.80 -1.85
CA GLN A 92 10.30 20.82 -1.99
C GLN A 92 10.79 21.70 -3.15
N LYS A 93 9.94 22.00 -4.14
CA LYS A 93 10.29 22.90 -5.26
C LYS A 93 10.08 24.38 -4.93
N GLN A 94 9.39 24.68 -3.83
CA GLN A 94 9.06 26.04 -3.40
C GLN A 94 10.09 26.60 -2.39
N HIS A 95 11.03 25.77 -1.93
CA HIS A 95 12.14 26.10 -1.03
C HIS A 95 13.48 25.88 -1.73
#